data_AF-A0A2D4FPT3-F1
#
_entry.id   AF-A0A2D4FPT3-F1
#
_cell.length_a   1.000
_cell.length_b   1.000
_cell.length_c   1.000
_cell.angle_alpha   90.00
_cell.angle_beta   90.00
_cell.angle_gamma   90.00
#
_symmetry.space_group_name_H-M   'P 1'
#
loop_
_entity.id
_entity.type
_entity.pdbx_description
1 polymer ?
#
loop_
_entity_poly.entity_id
_entity_poly.type
_entity_poly.pdbx_seq_one_letter_code
_entity_poly.pdbx_strand_id
1 'polypeptide(L)'
;LEEIKKQKTEFQPELFLLGIIKGKYSKTDRYIILHITTAARIIYSQHWKQGDIPQEGAVIRKILDCAEMDRLTLELKDREESGYHLVWYIWFNNRKKSNT
;
A
#
# COMPACT_ATOMS: atom_id res chain seq x y z
N LEU A 1 -8.29 1.77 -0.51
CA LEU A 1 -8.63 1.80 0.93
C LEU A 1 -10.01 1.21 1.19
N GLU A 2 -11.02 1.71 0.48
CA GLU A 2 -12.39 1.19 0.45
C GLU A 2 -12.46 -0.34 0.33
N GLU A 3 -11.74 -0.91 -0.63
CA GLU A 3 -11.72 -2.36 -0.87
C GLU A 3 -11.11 -3.15 0.31
N ILE A 4 -10.13 -2.56 1.01
CA ILE A 4 -9.48 -3.17 2.18
C ILE A 4 -10.42 -3.12 3.39
N LYS A 5 -11.16 -2.02 3.54
CA LYS A 5 -11.95 -1.74 4.75
C LYS A 5 -13.44 -2.03 4.63
N LYS A 6 -13.95 -2.15 3.41
CA LYS A 6 -15.39 -2.16 3.10
C LYS A 6 -16.14 -0.96 3.70
N GLN A 7 -15.48 0.19 3.85
CA GLN A 7 -16.01 1.41 4.48
C GLN A 7 -15.60 2.66 3.73
N LYS A 8 -16.57 3.56 3.48
CA LYS A 8 -16.37 4.88 2.88
C LYS A 8 -15.43 5.76 3.69
N THR A 9 -14.37 6.18 3.04
CA THR A 9 -13.26 6.98 3.56
C THR A 9 -13.12 8.21 2.68
N GLU A 10 -13.14 9.38 3.29
CA GLU A 10 -12.71 10.61 2.62
C GLU A 10 -11.21 10.49 2.34
N PHE A 11 -10.86 10.29 1.07
CA PHE A 11 -9.49 10.08 0.61
C PHE A 11 -9.11 11.26 -0.28
N GLN A 12 -8.02 11.96 0.06
CA GLN A 12 -7.45 13.07 -0.72
C GLN A 12 -6.11 12.63 -1.30
N PRO A 13 -6.09 11.97 -2.48
CA PRO A 13 -4.90 11.35 -3.06
C PRO A 13 -3.70 12.29 -3.17
N GLU A 14 -3.94 13.57 -3.45
CA GLU A 14 -2.92 14.60 -3.66
C GLU A 14 -2.13 14.86 -2.37
N LEU A 15 -2.83 15.01 -1.24
CA LEU A 15 -2.20 15.18 0.06
C LEU A 15 -1.40 13.92 0.45
N PHE A 16 -1.95 12.76 0.16
CA PHE A 16 -1.31 11.48 0.43
C PHE A 16 -0.03 11.27 -0.35
N LEU A 17 -0.01 11.65 -1.63
CA LEU A 17 1.20 11.63 -2.46
C LEU A 17 2.27 12.61 -1.97
N LEU A 18 1.87 13.72 -1.35
CA LEU A 18 2.79 14.66 -0.69
C LEU A 18 3.22 14.24 0.71
N GLY A 19 2.69 13.12 1.24
CA GLY A 19 3.05 12.58 2.55
C GLY A 19 2.25 13.21 3.68
N ILE A 20 1.26 14.02 3.33
CA ILE A 20 0.40 14.73 4.25
C ILE A 20 -0.78 13.82 4.57
N ILE A 21 -0.70 13.13 5.70
CA ILE A 21 -1.81 12.33 6.23
C ILE A 21 -2.64 13.22 7.16
N LYS A 22 -3.63 13.93 6.59
CA LYS A 22 -4.50 14.86 7.33
C LYS A 22 -5.85 14.21 7.62
N GLY A 23 -6.24 14.08 8.88
CA GLY A 23 -7.53 13.53 9.30
C GLY A 23 -7.46 12.53 10.46
N LYS A 24 -8.63 12.10 10.96
CA LYS A 24 -8.76 11.09 12.02
C LYS A 24 -8.68 9.67 11.43
N TYR A 25 -7.52 9.29 10.92
CA TYR A 25 -7.24 7.92 10.49
C TYR A 25 -6.76 7.07 11.67
N SER A 26 -7.27 5.83 11.76
CA SER A 26 -6.75 4.85 12.73
C SER A 26 -5.28 4.52 12.44
N LYS A 27 -4.58 3.93 13.41
CA LYS A 27 -3.19 3.47 13.20
C LYS A 27 -3.09 2.51 12.00
N THR A 28 -4.05 1.60 11.85
CA THR A 28 -4.16 0.69 10.70
C THR A 28 -4.26 1.44 9.39
N ASP A 29 -5.13 2.45 9.34
CA ASP A 29 -5.40 3.20 8.11
C ASP A 29 -4.17 3.98 7.68
N ARG A 30 -3.51 4.64 8.64
CA ARG A 30 -2.26 5.35 8.40
C ARG A 30 -1.19 4.41 7.85
N TYR A 31 -1.11 3.19 8.38
CA TYR A 31 -0.18 2.16 7.91
C TYR A 31 -0.45 1.77 6.45
N ILE A 32 -1.70 1.38 6.14
CA ILE A 32 -2.09 0.98 4.78
C ILE A 32 -1.87 2.11 3.78
N ILE A 33 -2.28 3.34 4.13
CA ILE A 33 -2.07 4.53 3.32
C ILE A 33 -0.58 4.74 3.06
N LEU A 34 0.26 4.64 4.09
CA LEU A 34 1.70 4.84 3.98
C LEU A 34 2.31 3.83 3.01
N HIS A 35 1.95 2.56 3.10
CA HIS A 35 2.48 1.51 2.23
C HIS A 35 2.05 1.69 0.78
N ILE A 36 0.76 1.97 0.53
CA ILE A 36 0.24 2.22 -0.82
C ILE A 36 0.90 3.46 -1.44
N THR A 37 0.97 4.57 -0.69
CA THR A 37 1.57 5.82 -1.19
C THR A 37 3.06 5.67 -1.42
N THR A 38 3.77 4.88 -0.60
CA THR A 38 5.19 4.57 -0.81
C THR A 38 5.39 3.81 -2.11
N ALA A 39 4.62 2.75 -2.37
CA ALA A 39 4.69 2.02 -3.62
C ALA A 39 4.35 2.89 -4.84
N ALA A 40 3.31 3.73 -4.73
CA ALA A 40 2.93 4.68 -5.77
C ALA A 40 4.05 5.69 -6.05
N ARG A 41 4.67 6.29 -5.02
CA ARG A 41 5.82 7.18 -5.23
C ARG A 41 6.95 6.48 -5.96
N ILE A 42 7.30 5.25 -5.56
CA ILE A 42 8.40 4.52 -6.20
C ILE A 42 8.09 4.28 -7.68
N ILE A 43 6.91 3.77 -8.03
CA ILE A 43 6.62 3.44 -9.44
C ILE A 43 6.54 4.70 -10.30
N TYR A 44 5.95 5.78 -9.82
CA TYR A 44 5.94 7.06 -10.53
C TYR A 44 7.34 7.66 -10.67
N SER A 45 8.16 7.61 -9.62
CA SER A 45 9.58 8.00 -9.68
C SER A 45 10.45 7.06 -10.50
N GLN A 46 10.00 5.86 -10.85
CA GLN A 46 10.69 4.98 -11.80
C GLN A 46 10.32 5.33 -13.25
N HIS A 47 9.09 5.79 -13.48
CA HIS A 47 8.58 6.13 -14.81
C HIS A 47 8.75 7.62 -15.18
N TRP A 48 9.23 8.46 -14.25
CA TRP A 48 9.31 9.92 -14.46
C TRP A 48 10.05 10.38 -15.73
N LYS A 49 11.01 9.59 -16.24
CA LYS A 49 11.74 9.89 -17.49
C LYS A 49 11.08 9.33 -18.75
N GLN A 50 10.13 8.41 -18.60
CA GLN A 50 9.50 7.70 -19.71
C GLN A 50 8.35 8.50 -20.35
N GLY A 51 7.91 9.60 -19.70
CA GLY A 51 6.84 10.47 -20.21
C GLY A 51 5.43 9.92 -19.98
N ASP A 52 5.32 8.61 -19.75
CA ASP A 52 4.05 7.91 -19.56
C ASP A 52 3.71 7.69 -18.08
N ILE A 53 2.41 7.72 -17.78
CA ILE A 53 1.87 7.38 -16.46
C ILE A 53 1.93 5.84 -16.31
N PRO A 54 2.43 5.32 -15.17
CA PRO A 54 2.42 3.88 -14.92
C PRO A 54 1.02 3.29 -15.05
N GLN A 55 0.90 2.18 -15.80
CA GLN A 55 -0.34 1.43 -15.90
C GLN A 55 -0.79 0.95 -14.52
N GLU A 56 -2.11 0.85 -14.29
CA GLU A 56 -2.66 0.43 -13.00
C GLU A 56 -2.06 -0.92 -12.52
N GLY A 57 -1.90 -1.88 -13.44
CA GLY A 57 -1.28 -3.17 -13.15
C GLY A 57 0.16 -3.06 -12.63
N ALA A 58 0.94 -2.09 -13.13
CA ALA A 58 2.31 -1.84 -12.66
C ALA A 58 2.31 -1.23 -11.24
N VAL A 59 1.36 -0.35 -10.94
CA VAL A 59 1.17 0.21 -9.60
C VAL A 59 0.77 -0.90 -8.62
N ILE A 60 -0.22 -1.74 -8.99
CA ILE A 60 -0.67 -2.88 -8.17
C ILE A 60 0.50 -3.83 -7.91
N ARG A 61 1.26 -4.20 -8.96
CA ARG A 61 2.45 -5.06 -8.81
C ARG A 61 3.44 -4.45 -7.82
N LYS A 62 3.72 -3.14 -7.93
CA LYS A 62 4.64 -2.47 -7.01
C LYS A 62 4.15 -2.48 -5.57
N ILE A 63 2.85 -2.30 -5.36
CA ILE A 63 2.23 -2.40 -4.03
C ILE A 63 2.43 -3.82 -3.46
N LEU A 64 2.22 -4.86 -4.28
CA LEU A 64 2.44 -6.25 -3.86
C LEU A 64 3.91 -6.53 -3.54
N ASP A 65 4.84 -6.02 -4.33
CA ASP A 65 6.29 -6.19 -4.07
C ASP A 65 6.68 -5.52 -2.73
N CYS A 66 6.20 -4.30 -2.48
CA CYS A 66 6.42 -3.62 -1.20
C CYS A 66 5.78 -4.36 -0.02
N ALA A 67 4.60 -4.95 -0.22
CA ALA A 67 3.93 -5.75 0.80
C ALA A 67 4.74 -6.99 1.18
N GLU A 68 5.27 -7.70 0.18
CA GLU A 68 6.09 -8.89 0.41
C GLU A 68 7.41 -8.54 1.10
N MET A 69 8.07 -7.45 0.70
CA MET A 69 9.29 -6.98 1.35
C MET A 69 9.07 -6.58 2.82
N ASP A 70 7.95 -5.92 3.12
CA ASP A 70 7.56 -5.58 4.48
C ASP A 70 7.35 -6.85 5.33
N ARG A 71 6.63 -7.84 4.79
CA ARG A 71 6.43 -9.16 5.42
C ARG A 71 7.74 -9.85 5.76
N LEU A 72 8.64 -9.99 4.78
CA LEU A 72 9.97 -10.59 4.98
C LEU A 72 10.79 -9.83 6.02
N THR A 73 10.69 -8.50 6.05
CA THR A 73 11.39 -7.66 7.02
C THR A 73 10.89 -7.89 8.45
N LEU A 74 9.60 -8.21 8.63
CA LEU A 74 9.02 -8.51 9.94
C LEU A 74 9.44 -9.89 10.42
N GLU A 75 9.41 -10.90 9.54
CA GLU A 75 9.90 -12.25 9.83
C GLU A 75 11.35 -12.20 10.31
N LEU A 76 12.21 -11.44 9.63
CA LEU A 76 13.62 -11.27 10.04
C LEU A 76 13.79 -10.58 11.39
N LYS A 77 12.82 -9.77 11.82
CA LYS A 77 12.91 -9.00 13.08
C LYS A 77 12.38 -9.76 14.29
N ASP A 78 11.85 -10.97 14.09
CA ASP A 78 11.19 -11.78 15.14
C ASP A 78 10.18 -10.95 15.97
N ARG A 79 9.51 -10.01 15.31
CA ARG A 79 8.48 -9.16 15.93
C ARG A 79 7.14 -9.81 15.71
N GLU A 80 6.35 -9.94 16.79
CA GLU A 80 4.94 -10.35 16.71
C GLU A 80 4.21 -9.53 15.64
N GLU A 81 3.48 -10.23 14.77
CA GLU A 81 2.62 -9.62 13.77
C GLU A 81 1.58 -8.73 14.46
N SER A 82 1.81 -7.42 14.46
CA SER A 82 0.78 -6.46 14.84
C SER A 82 -0.50 -6.70 14.02
N GLY A 83 -1.67 -6.50 14.62
CA GLY A 83 -2.95 -6.71 13.93
C GLY A 83 -3.12 -5.88 12.63
N TYR A 84 -2.29 -4.86 12.42
CA TYR A 84 -2.23 -4.09 11.17
C TYR A 84 -1.61 -4.90 10.02
N HIS A 85 -0.60 -5.72 10.29
CA HIS A 85 0.02 -6.59 9.28
C HIS A 85 -0.97 -7.64 8.81
N LEU A 86 -1.84 -8.16 9.69
CA LEU A 86 -2.83 -9.15 9.31
C LEU A 86 -3.81 -8.61 8.25
N VAL A 87 -4.33 -7.39 8.44
CA VAL A 87 -5.25 -6.76 7.45
C VAL A 87 -4.55 -6.54 6.11
N TRP A 88 -3.31 -6.06 6.15
CA TRP A 88 -2.48 -5.86 4.96
C TRP A 88 -2.18 -7.18 4.24
N TYR A 89 -1.85 -8.22 5.00
CA TYR A 89 -1.54 -9.56 4.52
C TYR A 89 -2.75 -10.27 3.91
N ILE A 90 -3.93 -10.13 4.52
CA ILE A 90 -5.20 -10.62 3.96
C ILE A 90 -5.47 -9.95 2.60
N TRP A 91 -5.29 -8.63 2.50
CA TRP A 91 -5.47 -7.93 1.23
C TRP A 91 -4.45 -8.40 0.17
N PHE A 92 -3.18 -8.50 0.54
CA PHE A 92 -2.12 -9.02 -0.34
C PHE A 92 -2.44 -10.42 -0.87
N ASN A 93 -2.82 -11.34 0.01
CA ASN A 93 -3.15 -12.72 -0.35
C ASN A 93 -4.39 -12.81 -1.24
N ASN A 94 -5.41 -11.99 -0.98
CA ASN A 94 -6.60 -11.93 -1.82
C ASN A 94 -6.25 -11.48 -3.24
N ARG A 95 -5.45 -10.42 -3.39
CA ARG A 95 -5.01 -9.91 -4.71
C ARG A 95 -4.06 -10.86 -5.43
N LYS A 96 -3.20 -11.58 -4.71
CA LYS A 96 -2.34 -12.63 -5.29
C LYS A 96 -3.19 -13.74 -5.92
N LYS A 97 -4.22 -14.24 -5.21
CA LYS A 97 -5.15 -15.25 -5.71
C LYS A 97 -5.97 -14.80 -6.92
N SER A 98 -6.29 -13.50 -7.04
CA SER A 98 -7.03 -12.97 -8.20
C SER A 98 -6.20 -12.89 -9.48
N ASN A 99 -4.87 -12.91 -9.36
CA ASN A 99 -3.92 -12.76 -10.46
C ASN A 99 -3.26 -14.10 -10.86
N THR A 100 -3.76 -15.23 -10.34
CA THR A 100 -3.30 -16.60 -10.64
C THR A 100 -4.44 -17.39 -11.23
#